data_AF-A0A951W118-F1
#
_entry.id   AF-A0A951W118-F1
#
_cell.length_a   1.000
_cell.length_b   1.000
_cell.length_c   1.000
_cell.angle_alpha   90.00
_cell.angle_beta   90.00
_cell.angle_gamma   90.00
#
_symmetry.space_group_name_H-M   'P 1'
#
loop_
_entity.id
_entity.type
_entity.pdbx_description
1 polymer ?
#
loop_
_entity_poly.entity_id
_entity_poly.type
_entity_poly.pdbx_seq_one_letter_code
_entity_poly.pdbx_strand_id
1 'polypeptide(L)'
;ANRSGGGSVALFGSRVNPASKGGDIDLLILADFPPFDTSQAIATRFFERCEERIDVVVIDPDTATPAQTDFLGRLQTVRIL
;
A
#
# COMPACT_ATOMS: atom_id res chain seq x y z
N ALA A 1 -26.26 -5.34 -3.26
CA ALA A 1 -25.51 -5.18 -2.00
C ALA A 1 -24.71 -3.88 -2.10
N ASN A 2 -24.91 -2.96 -1.16
CA ASN A 2 -24.14 -1.71 -1.05
C ASN A 2 -22.63 -2.03 -1.01
N ARG A 3 -21.88 -1.75 -2.08
CA ARG A 3 -20.41 -1.66 -1.99
C ARG A 3 -20.08 -0.18 -1.83
N SER A 4 -19.79 0.23 -0.61
CA SER A 4 -19.11 1.48 -0.30
C SER A 4 -17.72 1.45 -0.97
N GLY A 5 -17.67 1.89 -2.22
CA GLY A 5 -16.49 1.85 -3.09
C GLY A 5 -15.44 2.89 -2.72
N GLY A 6 -14.83 2.74 -1.55
CA GLY A 6 -13.70 3.56 -1.11
C GLY A 6 -12.48 2.68 -0.92
N GLY A 7 -11.56 2.69 -1.87
CA GLY A 7 -10.23 2.12 -1.64
C GLY A 7 -9.53 2.87 -0.49
N SER A 8 -8.64 2.19 0.23
CA SER A 8 -7.89 2.80 1.34
C SER A 8 -6.39 2.80 1.06
N VAL A 9 -5.71 3.85 1.50
CA VAL A 9 -4.25 3.99 1.40
C VAL A 9 -3.65 4.15 2.79
N ALA A 10 -2.62 3.37 3.09
CA ALA A 10 -1.92 3.42 4.37
C ALA A 10 -0.40 3.28 4.20
N LEU A 11 0.36 3.91 5.09
CA LEU A 11 1.76 3.54 5.32
C LEU A 11 1.79 2.21 6.08
N PHE A 12 2.75 1.37 5.75
CA PHE A 12 3.14 0.23 6.57
C PHE A 12 4.66 0.20 6.75
N GLY A 13 5.17 -0.87 7.36
CA GLY A 13 6.62 -1.07 7.48
C GLY A 13 7.30 -0.10 8.45
N SER A 14 8.58 0.17 8.20
CA SER A 14 9.46 0.89 9.15
C SER A 14 9.06 2.35 9.38
N ARG A 15 8.38 2.95 8.40
CA ARG A 15 7.98 4.37 8.37
C ARG A 15 6.63 4.66 9.00
N VAL A 16 6.00 3.66 9.60
CA VAL A 16 4.86 3.86 10.51
C VAL A 16 5.28 4.58 11.80
N ASN A 17 6.53 4.39 12.25
CA ASN A 17 7.10 5.13 13.38
C ASN A 17 7.96 6.31 12.89
N PRO A 18 7.57 7.57 13.12
CA PRO A 18 8.34 8.74 12.68
C PRO A 18 9.74 8.85 13.30
N ALA A 19 9.99 8.18 14.42
CA ALA A 19 11.30 8.17 15.08
C ALA A 19 12.30 7.18 14.45
N SER A 20 11.84 6.30 13.55
CA SER A 20 12.70 5.37 12.82
C SER A 20 13.65 6.12 11.88
N LYS A 21 14.93 5.73 11.85
CA LYS A 21 15.94 6.29 10.93
C LYS A 21 16.13 5.39 9.72
N GLY A 22 16.28 5.99 8.53
CA GLY A 22 16.50 5.23 7.28
C GLY A 22 15.27 4.44 6.81
N GLY A 23 15.41 3.62 5.77
CA GLY A 23 14.36 2.75 5.21
C GLY A 23 13.56 3.36 4.05
N ASP A 24 12.98 2.49 3.25
CA ASP A 24 12.08 2.85 2.15
C ASP A 24 10.68 3.22 2.68
N ILE A 25 9.86 3.85 1.84
CA ILE A 25 8.45 4.13 2.15
C ILE A 25 7.60 3.01 1.58
N ASP A 26 6.94 2.26 2.46
CA ASP A 26 6.02 1.19 2.10
C ASP A 26 4.57 1.71 2.08
N LEU A 27 3.88 1.59 0.94
CA LEU A 27 2.48 1.96 0.74
C LEU A 27 1.59 0.74 0.50
N LEU A 28 0.56 0.59 1.32
CA LEU A 28 -0.51 -0.39 1.14
C LEU A 28 -1.74 0.29 0.55
N ILE A 29 -2.25 -0.29 -0.54
CA ILE A 29 -3.50 0.13 -1.19
C ILE A 29 -4.45 -1.06 -1.18
N LEU A 30 -5.60 -0.89 -0.51
CA LEU A 30 -6.69 -1.86 -0.55
C LEU A 30 -7.75 -1.36 -1.53
N ALA A 31 -7.83 -1.99 -2.70
CA ALA A 31 -8.77 -1.61 -3.76
C ALA A 31 -8.85 -2.69 -4.85
N ASP A 32 -9.98 -2.73 -5.55
CA ASP A 32 -10.20 -3.54 -6.76
C ASP A 32 -9.53 -2.87 -7.99
N PHE A 33 -8.20 -2.88 -7.99
CA PHE A 33 -7.37 -2.44 -9.11
C PHE A 33 -6.39 -3.53 -9.53
N PRO A 34 -5.95 -3.57 -10.81
CA PRO A 34 -4.90 -4.50 -11.25
C PRO A 34 -3.62 -4.29 -10.42
N PRO A 35 -3.20 -5.26 -9.58
CA PRO A 35 -2.21 -4.99 -8.55
C PRO A 35 -0.85 -4.56 -9.09
N PHE A 36 -0.38 -5.27 -10.12
CA PHE A 36 0.93 -5.03 -10.74
C PHE A 36 0.99 -3.71 -11.50
N ASP A 37 0.01 -3.43 -12.37
CA ASP A 37 0.01 -2.19 -13.16
C ASP A 37 -0.16 -0.97 -12.25
N THR A 38 -0.97 -1.09 -11.21
CA THR A 38 -1.23 -0.02 -10.26
C THR A 38 0.02 0.28 -9.42
N SER A 39 0.69 -0.76 -8.88
CA SER A 39 1.90 -0.56 -8.09
C SER A 39 3.02 0.06 -8.94
N GLN A 40 3.22 -0.43 -10.17
CA GLN A 40 4.21 0.11 -11.09
C GLN A 40 3.92 1.57 -11.45
N ALA A 41 2.68 1.90 -11.83
CA ALA A 41 2.32 3.27 -12.22
C ALA A 41 2.50 4.28 -11.08
N ILE A 42 2.22 3.88 -9.83
CA ILE A 42 2.40 4.75 -8.67
C ILE A 42 3.89 4.93 -8.37
N ALA A 43 4.67 3.84 -8.33
CA ALA A 43 6.10 3.90 -8.07
C ALA A 43 6.82 4.77 -9.12
N THR A 44 6.50 4.61 -10.41
CA THR A 44 7.06 5.43 -11.49
C THR A 44 6.71 6.91 -11.31
N ARG A 45 5.43 7.24 -11.10
CA ARG A 45 5.00 8.65 -10.94
C ARG A 45 5.59 9.32 -9.70
N PHE A 46 5.79 8.55 -8.63
CA PHE A 46 6.44 9.06 -7.42
C PHE A 46 7.91 9.37 -7.71
N PHE A 47 8.63 8.43 -8.33
CA PHE A 47 10.02 8.63 -8.70
C PHE A 47 10.21 9.82 -9.64
N GLU A 48 9.35 10.00 -10.64
CA GLU A 48 9.38 11.16 -11.56
C GLU A 48 9.25 12.52 -10.86
N ARG A 49 8.63 12.56 -9.68
CA ARG A 49 8.34 13.80 -8.93
C ARG A 49 9.29 14.04 -7.78
N CYS A 50 9.79 12.98 -7.19
CA CYS A 50 10.52 13.02 -5.93
C CYS A 50 11.96 12.50 -6.04
N GLU A 51 12.32 11.85 -7.16
CA GLU A 51 13.60 11.17 -7.39
C GLU A 51 13.94 10.11 -6.33
N GLU A 52 12.92 9.59 -5.66
CA GLU A 52 13.02 8.62 -4.57
C GLU A 52 12.16 7.38 -4.88
N ARG A 53 12.57 6.23 -4.33
CA ARG A 53 11.84 4.97 -4.52
C ARG A 53 10.86 4.72 -3.38
N ILE A 54 9.76 4.05 -3.71
CA ILE A 54 8.74 3.58 -2.78
C ILE A 54 8.34 2.16 -3.15
N ASP A 55 7.96 1.38 -2.14
CA ASP A 55 7.41 0.05 -2.33
C ASP A 55 5.88 0.13 -2.21
N VAL A 56 5.18 -0.35 -3.25
CA VAL A 56 3.72 -0.26 -3.34
C VAL A 56 3.12 -1.65 -3.40
N VAL A 57 2.29 -1.97 -2.41
CA VAL A 57 1.52 -3.22 -2.34
C VAL A 57 0.06 -2.89 -2.58
N VAL A 58 -0.53 -3.50 -3.61
CA VAL A 58 -1.95 -3.37 -3.93
C VAL A 58 -2.61 -4.72 -3.70
N ILE A 59 -3.68 -4.74 -2.90
CA ILE A 59 -4.46 -5.94 -2.63
C ILE A 59 -5.94 -5.61 -2.83
N ASP A 60 -6.62 -6.40 -3.65
CA ASP A 60 -8.08 -6.39 -3.68
C ASP A 60 -8.59 -7.17 -2.45
N PRO A 61 -9.28 -6.51 -1.49
CA PRO A 61 -9.78 -7.18 -0.30
C PRO A 61 -10.83 -8.25 -0.61
N ASP A 62 -11.54 -8.16 -1.75
CA ASP A 62 -12.58 -9.11 -2.13
C ASP A 62 -12.00 -10.40 -2.75
N THR A 63 -10.77 -10.36 -3.25
CA THR A 63 -10.09 -11.50 -3.90
C THR A 63 -8.75 -11.87 -3.28
N ALA A 64 -8.44 -11.33 -2.09
CA ALA A 64 -7.20 -11.59 -1.38
C ALA A 64 -6.96 -13.08 -1.11
N THR A 65 -5.76 -13.55 -1.44
CA THR A 65 -5.32 -14.91 -1.10
C THR A 65 -5.18 -15.10 0.42
N PRO A 66 -5.15 -16.35 0.93
CA PRO A 66 -4.90 -16.59 2.36
C PRO A 66 -3.58 -15.99 2.85
N ALA A 67 -2.52 -16.04 2.04
CA ALA A 67 -1.24 -15.45 2.37
C ALA A 67 -1.31 -13.92 2.47
N GLN A 68 -2.03 -13.27 1.55
CA GLN A 68 -2.27 -11.81 1.61
C GLN A 68 -3.13 -11.44 2.82
N THR A 69 -4.15 -12.23 3.14
CA THR A 69 -4.98 -12.01 4.32
C THR A 69 -4.17 -12.11 5.61
N ASP A 70 -3.33 -13.14 5.75
CA ASP A 70 -2.43 -13.31 6.89
C ASP A 70 -1.39 -12.18 6.97
N PHE A 71 -0.82 -11.76 5.83
CA PHE A 71 0.05 -10.60 5.74
C PHE A 71 -0.63 -9.34 6.28
N LEU A 72 -1.83 -9.01 5.78
CA LEU A 72 -2.62 -7.86 6.23
C LEU A 72 -2.91 -7.89 7.73
N GLY A 73 -3.20 -9.08 8.29
CA GLY A 73 -3.48 -9.25 9.71
C GLY A 73 -2.28 -9.00 10.64
N ARG A 74 -1.06 -8.96 10.10
CA ARG A 74 0.18 -8.72 10.87
C ARG A 74 0.73 -7.31 10.71
N LEU A 75 0.19 -6.53 9.78
CA LEU A 75 0.69 -5.20 9.49
C LEU A 75 0.22 -4.19 10.55
N GLN A 76 1.18 -3.44 11.08
CA GLN A 76 0.88 -2.13 11.66
C GLN A 76 0.78 -1.12 10.51
N THR A 77 -0.29 -0.32 10.50
CA THR A 77 -0.52 0.66 9.43
C THR A 77 -0.92 2.02 9.98
N VAL A 78 -0.63 3.07 9.21
CA VAL A 78 -1.11 4.44 9.45
C VAL A 78 -1.82 4.93 8.19
N ARG A 79 -3.12 5.18 8.30
CA ARG A 79 -3.95 5.65 7.18
C ARG A 79 -3.55 7.08 6.81
N ILE A 80 -3.43 7.37 5.51
CA ILE A 80 -2.95 8.67 5.02
C ILE A 80 -4.06 9.48 4.31
N LEU A 81 -5.22 8.87 4.04
CA LEU A 81 -6.41 9.49 3.42
C LEU A 81 -7.70 8.85 3.94
#